data_AF-A0A2M8WKJ1-F1
#
_entry.id   AF-A0A2M8WKJ1-F1
#
_cell.length_a   1.000
_cell.length_b   1.000
_cell.length_c   1.000
_cell.angle_alpha   90.00
_cell.angle_beta   90.00
_cell.angle_gamma   90.00
#
_symmetry.space_group_name_H-M   'P 1'
#
loop_
_entity.id
_entity.type
_entity.pdbx_description
1 polymer ?
#
loop_
_entity_poly.entity_id
_entity_poly.type
_entity_poly.pdbx_seq_one_letter_code
_entity_poly.pdbx_strand_id
1 'polypeptide(L)'
;MTTMMEVTQPEQAVPAGVSQFAHTAMPYHIKRAGGRPLRFDGSELAMAMSYTSAIPYWYEINLYRTAEQGFVAAVRLFHQSEDKQDTIRAWEAATLDDAIDKLIGYDAANDVPLGTDFDVHTAAASEMGAWALQLMAHISDARHHYGSLIGEFLYDLEHGQ
;
A
#
# COMPACT_ATOMS: atom_id res chain seq x y z
N MET A 1 -1.73 47.87 23.93
CA MET A 1 -1.26 47.53 22.57
C MET A 1 -0.46 46.25 22.71
N THR A 2 -1.10 45.12 22.46
CA THR A 2 -0.54 43.77 22.70
C THR A 2 -0.25 43.15 21.34
N THR A 3 1.03 42.90 21.08
CA THR A 3 1.53 42.25 19.87
C THR A 3 1.06 40.79 19.84
N MET A 4 0.30 40.41 18.81
CA MET A 4 0.11 39.02 18.42
C MET A 4 1.33 38.56 17.61
N MET A 5 2.09 37.61 18.15
CA MET A 5 3.04 36.83 17.36
C MET A 5 2.30 35.63 16.80
N GLU A 6 2.04 35.69 15.49
CA GLU A 6 1.61 34.57 14.67
C GLU A 6 2.81 33.64 14.49
N VAL A 7 2.78 32.47 15.14
CA VAL A 7 3.78 31.42 14.96
C VAL A 7 3.37 30.63 13.72
N THR A 8 3.99 30.95 12.60
CA THR A 8 3.92 30.16 11.37
C THR A 8 4.57 28.80 11.64
N GLN A 9 3.77 27.74 11.64
CA GLN A 9 4.23 26.37 11.75
C GLN A 9 4.95 26.01 10.44
N PRO A 10 6.24 25.60 10.44
CA PRO A 10 6.89 25.19 9.22
C PRO A 10 6.29 23.85 8.76
N GLU A 11 5.76 23.87 7.55
CA GLU A 11 5.38 22.71 6.75
C GLU A 11 6.57 21.73 6.71
N GLN A 12 6.49 20.67 7.51
CA GLN A 12 7.44 19.57 7.45
C GLN A 12 7.16 18.82 6.15
N ALA A 13 7.90 19.19 5.09
CA ALA A 13 8.12 18.32 3.96
C ALA A 13 8.66 17.00 4.50
N VAL A 14 7.89 15.93 4.35
CA VAL A 14 8.36 14.57 4.63
C VAL A 14 9.34 14.25 3.51
N PRO A 15 10.65 14.14 3.77
CA PRO A 15 11.55 13.67 2.73
C PRO A 15 11.22 12.20 2.47
N ALA A 16 10.86 11.88 1.23
CA ALA A 16 10.99 10.53 0.70
C ALA A 16 12.49 10.19 0.74
N GLY A 17 12.93 9.62 1.85
CA GLY A 17 14.32 9.30 2.12
C GLY A 17 14.36 7.95 2.79
N VAL A 18 14.78 6.94 2.03
CA VAL A 18 15.05 5.60 2.54
C VAL A 18 16.12 5.73 3.62
N SER A 19 15.73 5.43 4.85
CA SER A 19 16.64 5.48 5.97
C SER A 19 17.46 4.18 5.99
N GLN A 20 18.73 4.26 5.62
CA GLN A 20 19.69 3.16 5.80
C GLN A 20 19.87 2.89 7.30
N PHE A 21 19.13 1.92 7.84
CA PHE A 21 19.27 1.47 9.23
C PHE A 21 20.11 0.19 9.31
N ALA A 22 21.09 0.20 10.20
CA ALA A 22 21.82 -0.99 10.64
C ALA A 22 20.84 -2.12 10.99
N HIS A 23 20.96 -3.27 10.32
CA HIS A 23 20.03 -4.39 10.40
C HIS A 23 20.10 -5.11 11.75
N THR A 24 19.45 -4.53 12.76
CA THR A 24 19.10 -5.28 13.97
C THR A 24 17.86 -6.10 13.63
N ALA A 25 17.94 -7.42 13.77
CA ALA A 25 16.78 -8.28 13.56
C ALA A 25 15.67 -7.91 14.56
N MET A 26 14.54 -7.42 14.07
CA MET A 26 13.37 -7.05 14.86
C MET A 26 12.24 -8.06 14.63
N PRO A 27 11.40 -8.31 15.65
CA PRO A 27 10.21 -9.13 15.48
C PRO A 27 9.14 -8.36 14.71
N TYR A 28 8.65 -8.94 13.62
CA TYR A 28 7.56 -8.42 12.80
C TYR A 28 6.30 -9.27 12.95
N HIS A 29 5.14 -8.60 12.96
CA HIS A 29 3.83 -9.24 13.03
C HIS A 29 2.87 -8.62 12.00
N ILE A 30 2.70 -9.29 10.85
CA ILE A 30 1.85 -8.82 9.75
C ILE A 30 0.52 -9.57 9.78
N LYS A 31 -0.58 -8.85 10.03
CA LYS A 31 -1.94 -9.41 9.91
C LYS A 31 -2.26 -9.62 8.44
N ARG A 32 -2.83 -10.78 8.08
CA ARG A 32 -3.25 -11.09 6.70
C ARG A 32 -4.76 -11.19 6.64
N ALA A 33 -5.37 -10.44 5.73
CA ALA A 33 -6.81 -10.58 5.49
C ALA A 33 -7.11 -11.99 4.92
N GLY A 34 -7.95 -12.74 5.63
CA GLY A 34 -8.34 -14.11 5.27
C GLY A 34 -7.30 -15.20 5.55
N GLY A 35 -6.20 -14.90 6.25
CA GLY A 35 -5.12 -15.86 6.48
C GLY A 35 -4.50 -15.80 7.88
N ARG A 36 -3.59 -16.74 8.17
CA ARG A 36 -2.81 -16.71 9.41
C ARG A 36 -1.87 -15.51 9.39
N PRO A 37 -1.75 -14.75 10.50
CA PRO A 37 -0.75 -13.70 10.62
C PRO A 37 0.66 -14.23 10.37
N LEU A 38 1.48 -13.48 9.64
CA LEU A 38 2.91 -13.76 9.47
C LEU A 38 3.68 -13.20 10.66
N ARG A 39 4.57 -14.03 11.20
CA ARG A 39 5.43 -13.69 12.32
C ARG A 39 6.84 -14.14 11.96
N PHE A 40 7.77 -13.21 11.95
CA PHE A 40 9.16 -13.48 11.61
C PHE A 40 10.06 -12.46 12.29
N ASP A 41 11.32 -12.85 12.52
CA ASP A 41 12.38 -11.91 12.88
C ASP A 41 13.16 -11.55 11.62
N GLY A 42 13.54 -10.29 11.46
CA GLY A 42 14.23 -9.86 10.25
C GLY A 42 14.57 -8.37 10.23
N SER A 43 14.91 -7.86 9.06
CA SER A 43 15.12 -6.45 8.81
C SER A 43 14.37 -6.00 7.57
N GLU A 44 13.82 -4.79 7.60
CA GLU A 44 13.28 -4.15 6.40
C GLU A 44 14.43 -3.83 5.42
N LEU A 45 14.26 -4.25 4.17
CA LEU A 45 15.19 -3.96 3.07
C LEU A 45 14.79 -2.72 2.31
N ALA A 46 13.49 -2.58 2.04
CA ALA A 46 12.94 -1.47 1.29
C ALA A 46 11.48 -1.22 1.68
N MET A 47 11.08 0.04 1.60
CA MET A 47 9.70 0.48 1.79
C MET A 47 9.41 1.65 0.85
N ALA A 48 8.24 1.63 0.21
CA ALA A 48 7.72 2.75 -0.56
C ALA A 48 6.25 2.97 -0.24
N MET A 49 5.80 4.22 -0.29
CA MET A 49 4.40 4.57 -0.06
C MET A 49 3.92 5.65 -1.01
N SER A 50 2.66 5.56 -1.45
CA SER A 50 2.08 6.48 -2.41
C SER A 50 1.20 7.56 -1.76
N TYR A 51 1.62 8.07 -0.59
CA TYR A 51 0.81 9.02 0.16
C TYR A 51 0.67 10.37 -0.57
N THR A 52 -0.56 10.80 -0.75
CA THR A 52 -0.91 12.15 -1.19
C THR A 52 -2.18 12.60 -0.49
N SER A 53 -2.24 13.87 -0.08
CA SER A 53 -3.41 14.43 0.60
C SER A 53 -4.66 14.48 -0.28
N ALA A 54 -4.50 14.39 -1.60
CA ALA A 54 -5.60 14.46 -2.56
C ALA A 54 -6.39 13.15 -2.73
N ILE A 55 -5.82 12.00 -2.31
CA ILE A 55 -6.43 10.68 -2.50
C ILE A 55 -6.81 10.10 -1.12
N PRO A 56 -8.05 9.61 -0.93
CA PRO A 56 -8.54 9.15 0.38
C PRO A 56 -7.96 7.79 0.83
N TYR A 57 -6.97 7.27 0.11
CA TYR A 57 -6.27 6.04 0.42
C TYR A 57 -4.85 6.10 -0.16
N TRP A 58 -3.95 5.27 0.35
CA TRP A 58 -2.61 5.11 -0.20
C TRP A 58 -2.13 3.67 -0.10
N TYR A 59 -1.24 3.29 -1.01
CA TYR A 59 -0.55 2.01 -0.95
C TYR A 59 0.79 2.15 -0.23
N GLU A 60 1.19 1.07 0.42
CA GLU A 60 2.52 0.88 1.00
C GLU A 60 3.03 -0.50 0.59
N ILE A 61 4.28 -0.54 0.13
CA ILE A 61 5.00 -1.75 -0.22
C ILE A 61 6.16 -1.89 0.74
N ASN A 62 6.34 -3.09 1.31
CA ASN A 62 7.51 -3.41 2.13
C ASN A 62 8.11 -4.72 1.70
N LEU A 63 9.43 -4.77 1.76
CA LEU A 63 10.23 -5.95 1.55
C LEU A 63 11.14 -6.15 2.76
N TYR A 64 11.12 -7.35 3.31
CA TYR A 64 11.91 -7.73 4.48
C TYR A 64 12.83 -8.89 4.13
N ARG A 65 13.99 -8.92 4.78
CA ARG A 65 14.87 -10.09 4.87
C ARG A 65 14.67 -10.76 6.22
N THR A 66 14.34 -12.04 6.24
CA THR A 66 14.16 -12.78 7.50
C THR A 66 15.51 -13.24 8.07
N ALA A 67 15.56 -13.50 9.38
CA ALA A 67 16.71 -14.06 10.06
C ALA A 67 17.08 -15.46 9.51
N GLU A 68 16.10 -16.17 8.98
CA GLU A 68 16.23 -17.48 8.31
C GLU A 68 16.72 -17.36 6.85
N GLN A 69 17.18 -16.18 6.42
CA GLN A 69 17.66 -15.89 5.07
C GLN A 69 16.58 -15.96 3.97
N GLY A 70 15.30 -15.95 4.34
CA GLY A 70 14.18 -15.80 3.41
C GLY A 70 13.74 -14.35 3.24
N PHE A 71 12.62 -14.15 2.55
CA PHE A 71 12.05 -12.84 2.27
C PHE A 71 10.57 -12.79 2.62
N VAL A 72 10.11 -11.60 3.01
CA VAL A 72 8.68 -11.31 3.16
C VAL A 72 8.36 -10.06 2.36
N ALA A 73 7.37 -10.16 1.48
CA ALA A 73 6.81 -9.02 0.75
C ALA A 73 5.42 -8.70 1.31
N ALA A 74 5.11 -7.42 1.43
CA ALA A 74 3.79 -6.96 1.86
C ALA A 74 3.31 -5.78 1.00
N VAL A 75 2.02 -5.80 0.69
CA VAL A 75 1.26 -4.66 0.15
C VAL A 75 0.18 -4.31 1.15
N ARG A 76 0.15 -3.05 1.56
CA ARG A 76 -0.90 -2.50 2.43
C ARG A 76 -1.65 -1.41 1.68
N LEU A 77 -2.95 -1.42 1.82
CA LEU A 77 -3.83 -0.33 1.42
C LEU A 77 -4.40 0.29 2.70
N PHE A 78 -4.11 1.56 2.90
CA PHE A 78 -4.60 2.33 4.02
C PHE A 78 -5.65 3.34 3.56
N HIS A 79 -6.60 3.64 4.44
CA HIS A 79 -7.62 4.65 4.19
C HIS A 79 -7.46 5.84 5.13
N GLN A 80 -7.74 7.05 4.64
CA GLN A 80 -7.81 8.24 5.50
C GLN A 80 -9.04 8.22 6.43
N SER A 81 -10.12 7.56 6.01
CA SER A 81 -11.35 7.43 6.78
C SER A 81 -11.26 6.27 7.77
N GLU A 82 -11.63 6.52 9.03
CA GLU A 82 -11.68 5.50 10.08
C GLU A 82 -12.77 4.44 9.85
N ASP A 83 -13.77 4.74 9.02
CA ASP A 83 -14.88 3.82 8.70
C ASP A 83 -14.50 2.76 7.65
N LYS A 84 -13.31 2.89 7.05
CA LYS A 84 -12.80 1.97 6.03
C LYS A 84 -11.77 1.03 6.65
N GLN A 85 -11.85 -0.22 6.27
CA GLN A 85 -10.93 -1.24 6.75
C GLN A 85 -9.69 -1.31 5.85
N ASP A 86 -8.52 -1.14 6.46
CA ASP A 86 -7.24 -1.34 5.77
C ASP A 86 -7.09 -2.78 5.28
N THR A 87 -6.50 -2.92 4.10
CA THR A 87 -6.23 -4.24 3.50
C THR A 87 -4.74 -4.52 3.56
N ILE A 88 -4.39 -5.72 4.02
CA ILE A 88 -3.00 -6.16 4.10
C ILE A 88 -2.86 -7.52 3.44
N ARG A 89 -1.94 -7.58 2.47
CA ARG A 89 -1.56 -8.76 1.71
C ARG A 89 -0.07 -8.95 1.90
N ALA A 90 0.33 -10.16 2.30
CA ALA A 90 1.72 -10.46 2.55
C ALA A 90 2.04 -11.91 2.21
N TRP A 91 3.27 -12.14 1.77
CA TRP A 91 3.76 -13.41 1.28
C TRP A 91 5.15 -13.68 1.82
N GLU A 92 5.39 -14.92 2.20
CA GLU A 92 6.74 -15.44 2.42
C GLU A 92 7.30 -15.94 1.09
N ALA A 93 8.60 -15.74 0.88
CA ALA A 93 9.33 -16.12 -0.31
C ALA A 93 10.71 -16.66 0.07
N ALA A 94 11.18 -17.67 -0.66
CA ALA A 94 12.50 -18.25 -0.43
C ALA A 94 13.61 -17.36 -1.03
N THR A 95 13.31 -16.68 -2.14
CA THR A 95 14.25 -15.83 -2.87
C THR A 95 13.72 -14.40 -3.00
N LEU A 96 14.62 -13.46 -3.29
CA LEU A 96 14.25 -12.08 -3.57
C LEU A 96 13.38 -11.99 -4.81
N ASP A 97 13.74 -12.72 -5.87
CA ASP A 97 13.00 -12.74 -7.13
C ASP A 97 11.55 -13.23 -6.91
N ASP A 98 11.36 -14.30 -6.13
CA ASP A 98 10.02 -14.77 -5.77
C ASP A 98 9.20 -13.71 -5.03
N ALA A 99 9.85 -12.93 -4.15
CA ALA A 99 9.20 -11.85 -3.41
C ALA A 99 8.78 -10.70 -4.34
N ILE A 100 9.67 -10.32 -5.28
CA ILE A 100 9.40 -9.31 -6.31
C ILE A 100 8.27 -9.76 -7.23
N ASP A 101 8.25 -11.04 -7.65
CA ASP A 101 7.17 -11.60 -8.47
C ASP A 101 5.81 -11.52 -7.76
N LYS A 102 5.76 -11.66 -6.42
CA LYS A 102 4.52 -11.43 -5.66
C LYS A 102 4.05 -9.99 -5.71
N LEU A 103 4.98 -9.04 -5.64
CA LEU A 103 4.66 -7.61 -5.72
C LEU A 103 4.18 -7.24 -7.13
N ILE A 104 4.91 -7.66 -8.18
CA ILE A 104 4.53 -7.41 -9.57
C ILE A 104 3.19 -8.08 -9.91
N GLY A 105 2.97 -9.30 -9.42
CA GLY A 105 1.74 -10.06 -9.65
C GLY A 105 0.53 -9.58 -8.85
N TYR A 106 0.68 -8.56 -8.00
CA TYR A 106 -0.42 -8.00 -7.23
C TYR A 106 -1.40 -7.23 -8.12
N ASP A 107 -2.69 -7.60 -8.08
CA ASP A 107 -3.75 -6.86 -8.77
C ASP A 107 -4.56 -6.01 -7.80
N ALA A 108 -4.29 -4.70 -7.82
CA ALA A 108 -4.98 -3.66 -7.04
C ALA A 108 -6.49 -3.55 -7.36
N ALA A 109 -6.98 -4.17 -8.45
CA ALA A 109 -8.42 -4.26 -8.69
C ALA A 109 -9.16 -5.01 -7.57
N ASN A 110 -8.49 -5.93 -6.88
CA ASN A 110 -9.07 -6.70 -5.78
C ASN A 110 -9.36 -5.85 -4.53
N ASP A 111 -8.81 -4.63 -4.46
CA ASP A 111 -9.02 -3.71 -3.34
C ASP A 111 -10.14 -2.70 -3.61
N VAL A 112 -10.67 -2.66 -4.83
CA VAL A 112 -11.75 -1.73 -5.17
C VAL A 112 -13.07 -2.28 -4.62
N PRO A 113 -13.72 -1.57 -3.67
CA PRO A 113 -14.98 -2.03 -3.12
C PRO A 113 -16.10 -1.87 -4.17
N LEU A 114 -16.98 -2.85 -4.23
CA LEU A 114 -18.20 -2.81 -5.07
C LEU A 114 -19.25 -1.82 -4.52
N GLY A 115 -19.01 -1.14 -3.40
CA GLY A 115 -20.02 -0.31 -2.74
C GLY A 115 -21.18 -1.14 -2.17
N THR A 116 -21.84 -0.61 -1.15
CA THR A 116 -22.94 -1.29 -0.45
C THR A 116 -24.33 -0.94 -0.97
N ASP A 117 -24.42 0.08 -1.82
CA ASP A 117 -25.70 0.74 -2.13
C ASP A 117 -26.28 0.33 -3.49
N PHE A 118 -25.65 -0.63 -4.17
CA PHE A 118 -26.08 -1.09 -5.48
C PHE A 118 -26.72 -2.48 -5.40
N ASP A 119 -28.04 -2.53 -5.64
CA ASP A 119 -28.76 -3.78 -5.80
C ASP A 119 -28.95 -4.11 -7.28
N VAL A 120 -28.15 -5.07 -7.76
CA VAL A 120 -28.16 -5.61 -9.12
C VAL A 120 -29.55 -6.12 -9.53
N HIS A 121 -30.36 -6.56 -8.57
CA HIS A 121 -31.67 -7.15 -8.84
C HIS A 121 -32.76 -6.11 -9.08
N THR A 122 -32.56 -4.87 -8.62
CA THR A 122 -33.57 -3.81 -8.71
C THR A 122 -33.15 -2.63 -9.60
N ALA A 123 -31.87 -2.53 -9.96
CA ALA A 123 -31.34 -1.45 -10.78
C ALA A 123 -31.88 -1.48 -12.22
N ALA A 124 -32.18 -0.31 -12.79
CA ALA A 124 -32.50 -0.19 -14.21
C ALA A 124 -31.26 -0.45 -15.08
N ALA A 125 -31.45 -0.93 -16.31
CA ALA A 125 -30.32 -1.26 -17.20
C ALA A 125 -29.35 -0.09 -17.45
N SER A 126 -29.86 1.14 -17.51
CA SER A 126 -29.03 2.35 -17.61
C SER A 126 -28.19 2.61 -16.36
N GLU A 127 -28.75 2.33 -15.19
CA GLU A 127 -28.06 2.47 -13.90
C GLU A 127 -26.99 1.41 -13.74
N MET A 128 -27.28 0.16 -14.14
CA MET A 128 -26.28 -0.92 -14.18
C MET A 128 -25.10 -0.56 -15.09
N GLY A 129 -25.38 0.01 -16.27
CA GLY A 129 -24.34 0.46 -17.19
C GLY A 129 -23.47 1.59 -16.61
N ALA A 130 -24.09 2.59 -15.99
CA ALA A 130 -23.38 3.69 -15.34
C ALA A 130 -22.50 3.19 -14.17
N TRP A 131 -23.03 2.28 -13.37
CA TRP A 131 -22.32 1.70 -12.24
C TRP A 131 -21.13 0.84 -12.69
N ALA A 132 -21.29 0.03 -13.74
CA ALA A 132 -20.21 -0.73 -14.34
C ALA A 132 -19.09 0.19 -14.86
N LEU A 133 -19.44 1.30 -15.52
CA LEU A 133 -18.48 2.30 -15.99
C LEU A 133 -17.69 2.92 -14.83
N GLN A 134 -18.39 3.26 -13.74
CA GLN A 134 -17.76 3.83 -12.54
C GLN A 134 -16.80 2.82 -11.89
N LEU A 135 -17.22 1.56 -11.75
CA LEU A 135 -16.36 0.51 -11.20
C LEU A 135 -15.11 0.28 -12.06
N MET A 136 -15.26 0.26 -13.39
CA MET A 136 -14.12 0.14 -14.29
C MET A 136 -13.14 1.31 -14.16
N ALA A 137 -13.65 2.53 -13.99
CA ALA A 137 -12.80 3.70 -13.74
C ALA A 137 -12.01 3.55 -12.43
N HIS A 138 -12.68 3.18 -11.33
CA HIS A 138 -12.00 2.95 -10.04
C HIS A 138 -10.95 1.83 -10.11
N ILE A 139 -11.23 0.73 -10.82
CA ILE A 139 -10.26 -0.34 -11.06
C ILE A 139 -9.04 0.17 -11.83
N SER A 140 -9.28 0.96 -12.89
CA SER A 140 -8.21 1.56 -13.68
C SER A 140 -7.33 2.46 -12.83
N ASP A 141 -7.94 3.32 -12.00
CA ASP A 141 -7.22 4.24 -11.12
C ASP A 141 -6.40 3.50 -10.07
N ALA A 142 -6.97 2.48 -9.42
CA ALA A 142 -6.27 1.67 -8.42
C ALA A 142 -5.05 0.96 -9.02
N ARG A 143 -5.20 0.34 -10.21
CA ARG A 143 -4.10 -0.31 -10.93
C ARG A 143 -3.04 0.69 -11.37
N HIS A 144 -3.42 1.86 -11.86
CA HIS A 144 -2.48 2.90 -12.27
C HIS A 144 -1.67 3.43 -11.07
N HIS A 145 -2.35 3.65 -9.95
CA HIS A 145 -1.73 4.14 -8.72
C HIS A 145 -0.72 3.12 -8.16
N TYR A 146 -1.13 1.85 -8.02
CA TYR A 146 -0.24 0.79 -7.59
C TYR A 146 0.91 0.55 -8.57
N GLY A 147 0.61 0.56 -9.88
CA GLY A 147 1.59 0.38 -10.96
C GLY A 147 2.70 1.44 -10.95
N SER A 148 2.34 2.69 -10.67
CA SER A 148 3.32 3.77 -10.51
C SER A 148 4.21 3.52 -9.28
N LEU A 149 3.63 3.16 -8.14
CA LEU A 149 4.36 2.90 -6.90
C LEU A 149 5.32 1.71 -7.01
N ILE A 150 4.90 0.58 -7.60
CA ILE A 150 5.78 -0.58 -7.77
C ILE A 150 6.93 -0.26 -8.74
N GLY A 151 6.69 0.55 -9.77
CA GLY A 151 7.74 1.01 -10.68
C GLY A 151 8.81 1.83 -9.96
N GLU A 152 8.40 2.77 -9.11
CA GLU A 152 9.30 3.57 -8.27
C GLU A 152 10.05 2.69 -7.27
N PHE A 153 9.34 1.81 -6.56
CA PHE A 153 9.93 0.87 -5.60
C PHE A 153 11.02 -0.01 -6.23
N LEU A 154 10.79 -0.56 -7.42
CA LEU A 154 11.76 -1.40 -8.11
C LEU A 154 12.97 -0.59 -8.60
N TYR A 155 12.74 0.63 -9.07
CA TYR A 155 13.82 1.54 -9.45
C TYR A 155 14.73 1.84 -8.26
N ASP A 156 14.16 2.18 -7.10
CA ASP A 156 14.92 2.49 -5.88
C ASP A 156 15.70 1.27 -5.38
N LEU A 157 15.06 0.08 -5.41
CA LEU A 157 15.68 -1.18 -5.02
C LEU A 157 16.90 -1.54 -5.87
N GLU A 158 16.83 -1.32 -7.19
CA GLU A 158 17.94 -1.58 -8.12
C GLU A 158 19.11 -0.60 -7.90
N HIS A 159 18.81 0.65 -7.55
CA HIS A 159 19.81 1.70 -7.37
C HIS A 159 20.32 1.83 -5.93
N GLY A 160 19.81 0.99 -5.01
CA GLY A 160 20.24 0.95 -3.61
C GLY A 160 20.00 2.26 -2.86
N GLN A 161 18.96 3.00 -3.26
CA GLN A 161 18.50 4.21 -2.57
C GLN A 161 17.90 3.83 -1.21
#